data_AF-A0A4Z1CG79-F1
#
_entry.id   AF-A0A4Z1CG79-F1
#
_cell.length_a   1.000
_cell.length_b   1.000
_cell.length_c   1.000
_cell.angle_alpha   90.00
_cell.angle_beta   90.00
_cell.angle_gamma   90.00
#
_symmetry.space_group_name_H-M   'P 1'
#
loop_
_entity.id
_entity.type
_entity.pdbx_description
1 polymer ?
#
loop_
_entity_poly.entity_id
_entity_poly.type
_entity_poly.pdbx_seq_one_letter_code
_entity_poly.pdbx_strand_id
1 'polypeptide(L)'
;MTHQILWVQTLRVVPISEVLPVTGAANVNPLDAHDSVLGPTAKAHHDSPPQIAFGALACRALGAGIPTDDLLAWCLRLDRADIKQIAKTPAQYEPLLDSASARVASSSSLDGRAQKRVTAARRLVVCLLSPMPAHVAVSSSQNVGARHALAAMGPEFLKRSLDDGYDSIVMGGDRLATLMGVERKTADRYLDTLETAGWIRRKKRAGGLARAWRLPRLSAEGDRIAWAHSDLVNALTDRDLTNPFVEVFFAASHPAVGYGEKYVDGQPVKARVGGFSWLVGLLDEAGVDPVDVGMTKRTVSRYRKAWLAAVTEGDTITEGLDAHGAAHGSDLLHGIALDAYHARAYDRTTGAEAKREVKGRVHQGLATLLAQHTIPKATARFERRNTWTAAMTSAVSSMPDEMRPYLAKALASKMRARRLRYSPMDAVTAAAQIAGAWPSAPYVLDALLGTHEIPALDAESSDRDAWVDAASTSASALPEEMRHALAKGLSSKLEKVGYEGHVAAKVAARVAGLDAKGVAA
;
A
#
# COMPACT_ATOMS: atom_id res chain seq x y z
N MET A 1 7.60 -42.70 10.47
CA MET A 1 6.88 -42.33 11.70
C MET A 1 6.12 -41.06 11.41
N THR A 2 4.81 -41.17 11.28
CA THR A 2 3.96 -40.23 10.56
C THR A 2 3.05 -39.52 11.57
N HIS A 3 3.31 -38.24 11.83
CA HIS A 3 2.37 -37.40 12.60
C HIS A 3 1.58 -36.51 11.64
N GLN A 4 0.42 -37.00 11.22
CA GLN A 4 -0.67 -36.18 10.71
C GLN A 4 -1.31 -35.44 11.89
N ILE A 5 -1.32 -34.12 11.84
CA ILE A 5 -2.15 -33.30 12.72
C ILE A 5 -3.27 -32.71 11.86
N LEU A 6 -4.44 -33.35 11.91
CA LEU A 6 -5.71 -32.79 11.46
C LEU A 6 -6.15 -31.70 12.46
N TRP A 7 -6.30 -30.47 11.99
CA TRP A 7 -7.21 -29.49 12.59
C TRP A 7 -8.29 -29.14 11.57
N VAL A 8 -9.34 -29.96 11.54
CA VAL A 8 -10.62 -29.59 10.94
C VAL A 8 -11.46 -29.00 12.07
N GLN A 9 -11.43 -27.67 12.22
CA GLN A 9 -12.51 -26.96 12.90
C GLN A 9 -13.51 -26.52 11.83
N THR A 10 -14.57 -27.31 11.69
CA THR A 10 -15.83 -26.91 11.06
C THR A 10 -16.42 -25.71 11.81
N LEU A 11 -16.06 -24.51 11.40
CA LEU A 11 -16.84 -23.30 11.69
C LEU A 11 -18.13 -23.40 10.88
N ARG A 12 -19.19 -23.91 11.50
CA ARG A 12 -20.56 -23.66 11.03
C ARG A 12 -20.75 -22.15 11.00
N VAL A 13 -20.91 -21.59 9.79
CA VAL A 13 -21.45 -20.26 9.60
C VAL A 13 -22.91 -20.32 10.06
N VAL A 14 -23.17 -19.91 11.30
CA VAL A 14 -24.53 -19.69 11.78
C VAL A 14 -25.02 -18.41 11.10
N PRO A 15 -26.12 -18.44 10.32
CA PRO A 15 -26.69 -17.22 9.79
C PRO A 15 -27.05 -16.28 10.94
N ILE A 16 -26.68 -15.00 10.81
CA ILE A 16 -26.85 -13.95 11.84
C ILE A 16 -28.32 -13.80 12.31
N SER A 17 -29.27 -14.38 11.59
CA SER A 17 -30.70 -14.38 11.94
C SER A 17 -31.09 -15.20 13.17
N GLU A 18 -30.23 -16.06 13.74
CA GLU A 18 -30.63 -17.00 14.81
C GLU A 18 -30.01 -16.75 16.20
N VAL A 19 -29.22 -15.70 16.40
CA VAL A 19 -28.61 -15.44 17.72
C VAL A 19 -29.12 -14.12 18.29
N LEU A 20 -30.08 -14.25 19.22
CA LEU A 20 -30.69 -13.26 20.12
C LEU A 20 -32.02 -12.60 19.66
N PRO A 21 -33.15 -12.88 20.34
CA PRO A 21 -34.29 -11.98 20.31
C PRO A 21 -33.95 -10.76 21.19
N VAL A 22 -33.39 -9.71 20.58
CA VAL A 22 -33.27 -8.41 21.25
C VAL A 22 -34.63 -7.73 21.20
N THR A 23 -35.43 -7.98 22.23
CA THR A 23 -36.62 -7.17 22.53
C THR A 23 -36.17 -5.77 22.96
N GLY A 24 -36.07 -4.87 21.98
CA GLY A 24 -35.70 -3.48 22.20
C GLY A 24 -35.02 -2.79 21.01
N ALA A 25 -35.43 -3.08 19.77
CA ALA A 25 -34.89 -2.39 18.60
C ALA A 25 -35.58 -1.02 18.46
N ALA A 26 -34.87 0.04 18.87
CA ALA A 26 -35.14 1.38 18.36
C ALA A 26 -35.16 1.34 16.82
N ASN A 27 -35.99 2.18 16.17
CA ASN A 27 -36.05 2.38 14.72
C ASN A 27 -34.67 2.77 14.15
N VAL A 28 -33.77 1.81 13.95
CA VAL A 28 -32.52 2.01 13.23
C VAL A 28 -32.89 1.96 11.75
N ASN A 29 -32.64 3.05 11.04
CA ASN A 29 -32.87 3.09 9.59
C ASN A 29 -32.03 1.96 8.95
N PRO A 30 -32.61 1.04 8.16
CA PRO A 30 -31.88 -0.07 7.56
C PRO A 30 -30.67 0.40 6.75
N LEU A 31 -30.71 1.62 6.20
CA LEU A 31 -29.58 2.24 5.51
C LEU A 31 -28.37 2.54 6.42
N ASP A 32 -28.58 2.76 7.72
CA ASP A 32 -27.49 2.99 8.69
C ASP A 32 -26.72 1.70 8.97
N ALA A 33 -27.36 0.53 8.84
CA ALA A 33 -26.67 -0.76 8.93
C ALA A 33 -25.67 -0.93 7.77
N HIS A 34 -26.00 -0.41 6.58
CA HIS A 34 -25.12 -0.47 5.40
C HIS A 34 -23.89 0.45 5.49
N ASP A 35 -23.87 1.46 6.37
CA ASP A 35 -22.70 2.33 6.57
C ASP A 35 -21.46 1.53 6.99
N SER A 36 -21.64 0.46 7.76
CA SER A 36 -20.56 -0.44 8.17
C SER A 36 -19.92 -1.21 7.00
N VAL A 37 -20.69 -1.47 5.94
CA VAL A 37 -20.29 -2.26 4.77
C VAL A 37 -19.80 -1.36 3.63
N LEU A 38 -20.56 -0.32 3.31
CA LEU A 38 -20.36 0.57 2.16
C LEU A 38 -19.56 1.83 2.51
N GLY A 39 -19.65 2.32 3.75
CA GLY A 39 -18.95 3.51 4.22
C GLY A 39 -17.42 3.46 4.03
N PRO A 40 -16.74 2.35 4.39
CA PRO A 40 -15.32 2.19 4.11
C PRO A 40 -14.96 2.28 2.62
N THR A 41 -15.80 1.71 1.75
CA THR A 41 -15.60 1.76 0.29
C THR A 41 -15.84 3.17 -0.26
N ALA A 42 -16.89 3.86 0.16
CA ALA A 42 -17.14 5.25 -0.25
C ALA A 42 -15.98 6.16 0.18
N LYS A 43 -15.50 6.01 1.42
CA LYS A 43 -14.32 6.74 1.91
C LYS A 43 -13.08 6.41 1.10
N ALA A 44 -12.90 5.15 0.71
CA ALA A 44 -11.74 4.73 -0.07
C ALA A 44 -11.74 5.27 -1.50
N HIS A 45 -12.92 5.56 -2.04
CA HIS A 45 -13.12 6.06 -3.40
C HIS A 45 -13.58 7.53 -3.45
N HIS A 46 -13.39 8.28 -2.36
CA HIS A 46 -13.79 9.69 -2.26
C HIS A 46 -13.17 10.57 -3.35
N ASP A 47 -11.98 10.25 -3.84
CA ASP A 47 -11.29 11.02 -4.90
C ASP A 47 -11.28 10.27 -6.24
N SER A 48 -12.01 9.15 -6.36
CA SER A 48 -12.10 8.39 -7.60
C SER A 48 -13.14 9.03 -8.55
N PRO A 49 -12.95 8.86 -9.88
CA PRO A 49 -13.99 9.16 -10.87
C PRO A 49 -15.32 8.50 -10.48
N PRO A 50 -16.46 9.17 -10.68
CA PRO A 50 -17.75 8.75 -10.11
C PRO A 50 -18.19 7.36 -10.58
N GLN A 51 -17.90 6.99 -11.83
CA GLN A 51 -18.20 5.65 -12.36
C GLN A 51 -17.38 4.56 -11.66
N ILE A 52 -16.11 4.83 -11.32
CA ILE A 52 -15.25 3.90 -10.59
C ILE A 52 -15.72 3.78 -9.13
N ALA A 53 -16.07 4.90 -8.50
CA ALA A 53 -16.57 4.91 -7.14
C ALA A 53 -17.91 4.16 -7.02
N PHE A 54 -18.87 4.45 -7.91
CA PHE A 54 -20.16 3.76 -7.96
C PHE A 54 -19.99 2.27 -8.25
N GLY A 55 -19.18 1.90 -9.27
CA GLY A 55 -18.92 0.49 -9.59
C GLY A 55 -18.28 -0.28 -8.42
N ALA A 56 -17.39 0.35 -7.64
CA ALA A 56 -16.81 -0.24 -6.45
C ALA A 56 -17.84 -0.44 -5.32
N LEU A 57 -18.74 0.53 -5.12
CA LEU A 57 -19.86 0.42 -4.18
C LEU A 57 -20.83 -0.68 -4.61
N ALA A 58 -21.19 -0.75 -5.89
CA ALA A 58 -22.04 -1.79 -6.45
C ALA A 58 -21.45 -3.19 -6.25
N CYS A 59 -20.16 -3.39 -6.55
CA CYS A 59 -19.50 -4.68 -6.30
C CYS A 59 -19.54 -5.07 -4.82
N ARG A 60 -19.35 -4.10 -3.91
CA ARG A 60 -19.36 -4.34 -2.47
C ARG A 60 -20.77 -4.66 -1.96
N ALA A 61 -21.79 -3.96 -2.44
CA ALA A 61 -23.19 -4.17 -2.11
C ALA A 61 -23.66 -5.54 -2.57
N LEU A 62 -23.50 -5.85 -3.86
CA LEU A 62 -23.89 -7.14 -4.43
C LEU A 62 -23.15 -8.31 -3.78
N GLY A 63 -21.84 -8.16 -3.53
CA GLY A 63 -21.06 -9.18 -2.82
C GLY A 63 -21.44 -9.38 -1.34
N ALA A 64 -22.12 -8.40 -0.73
CA ALA A 64 -22.65 -8.48 0.62
C ALA A 64 -24.15 -8.83 0.66
N GLY A 65 -24.78 -9.09 -0.50
CA GLY A 65 -26.21 -9.38 -0.60
C GLY A 65 -27.12 -8.17 -0.34
N ILE A 66 -26.61 -6.94 -0.48
CA ILE A 66 -27.40 -5.71 -0.33
C ILE A 66 -28.23 -5.50 -1.61
N PRO A 67 -29.57 -5.36 -1.52
CA PRO A 67 -30.43 -5.07 -2.66
C PRO A 67 -30.01 -3.80 -3.42
N THR A 68 -30.24 -3.80 -4.74
CA THR A 68 -29.93 -2.65 -5.59
C THR A 68 -30.62 -1.38 -5.12
N ASP A 69 -31.90 -1.46 -4.74
CA ASP A 69 -32.67 -0.31 -4.28
C ASP A 69 -32.06 0.33 -3.03
N ASP A 70 -31.60 -0.50 -2.09
CA ASP A 70 -30.92 -0.05 -0.86
C ASP A 70 -29.57 0.60 -1.16
N LEU A 71 -28.80 0.04 -2.11
CA LEU A 71 -27.57 0.67 -2.59
C LEU A 71 -27.85 2.05 -3.21
N LEU A 72 -28.87 2.16 -4.06
CA LEU A 72 -29.23 3.42 -4.72
C LEU A 72 -29.66 4.45 -3.68
N ALA A 73 -30.57 4.07 -2.76
CA ALA A 73 -31.01 4.92 -1.66
C ALA A 73 -29.84 5.38 -0.75
N TRP A 74 -28.91 4.47 -0.47
CA TRP A 74 -27.70 4.78 0.28
C TRP A 74 -26.79 5.77 -0.48
N CYS A 75 -26.57 5.56 -1.77
CA CYS A 75 -25.79 6.48 -2.61
C CYS A 75 -26.38 7.90 -2.64
N LEU A 76 -27.72 8.04 -2.58
CA LEU A 76 -28.39 9.33 -2.52
C LEU A 76 -28.11 10.13 -1.23
N ARG A 77 -27.69 9.47 -0.15
CA ARG A 77 -27.29 10.09 1.13
C ARG A 77 -25.85 10.64 1.12
N LEU A 78 -24.99 10.18 0.22
CA LEU A 78 -23.57 10.58 0.17
C LEU A 78 -23.40 12.08 -0.07
N ASP A 79 -22.34 12.70 0.46
CA ASP A 79 -21.99 14.09 0.10
C ASP A 79 -21.20 14.16 -1.23
N ARG A 80 -21.73 13.51 -2.28
CA ARG A 80 -21.11 13.37 -3.61
C ARG A 80 -22.16 13.54 -4.71
N ALA A 81 -22.33 14.76 -5.21
CA ALA A 81 -23.40 15.12 -6.16
C ALA A 81 -23.35 14.30 -7.47
N ASP A 82 -22.15 13.97 -7.93
CA ASP A 82 -21.89 13.15 -9.11
C ASP A 82 -22.29 11.68 -8.94
N ILE A 83 -22.04 11.07 -7.78
CA ILE A 83 -22.53 9.72 -7.47
C ILE A 83 -24.06 9.73 -7.35
N LYS A 84 -24.66 10.78 -6.75
CA LYS A 84 -26.12 10.92 -6.74
C LYS A 84 -26.70 11.01 -8.14
N GLN A 85 -26.03 11.71 -9.06
CA GLN A 85 -26.48 11.80 -10.44
C GLN A 85 -26.51 10.43 -11.12
N ILE A 86 -25.45 9.63 -10.94
CA ILE A 86 -25.41 8.25 -11.43
C ILE A 86 -26.56 7.44 -10.82
N ALA A 87 -26.72 7.47 -9.50
CA ALA A 87 -27.76 6.71 -8.80
C ALA A 87 -29.20 7.10 -9.17
N LYS A 88 -29.42 8.34 -9.65
CA LYS A 88 -30.74 8.81 -10.13
C LYS A 88 -31.03 8.46 -11.59
N THR A 89 -30.03 8.08 -12.38
CA THR A 89 -30.14 7.95 -13.83
C THR A 89 -29.95 6.48 -14.24
N PRO A 90 -31.01 5.73 -14.57
CA PRO A 90 -30.93 4.31 -14.94
C PRO A 90 -29.88 4.02 -16.02
N ALA A 91 -29.89 4.80 -17.11
CA ALA A 91 -28.92 4.69 -18.19
C ALA A 91 -27.44 4.83 -17.76
N GLN A 92 -27.16 5.41 -16.59
CA GLN A 92 -25.80 5.53 -16.05
C GLN A 92 -25.45 4.41 -15.06
N TYR A 93 -26.39 3.99 -14.20
CA TYR A 93 -26.09 3.00 -13.17
C TYR A 93 -26.28 1.56 -13.65
N GLU A 94 -27.20 1.28 -14.56
CA GLU A 94 -27.49 -0.09 -15.03
C GLU A 94 -26.24 -0.76 -15.63
N PRO A 95 -25.48 -0.13 -16.55
CA PRO A 95 -24.26 -0.75 -17.09
C PRO A 95 -23.19 -1.01 -16.02
N LEU A 96 -23.15 -0.18 -14.98
CA LEU A 96 -22.22 -0.33 -13.86
C LEU A 96 -22.66 -1.46 -12.92
N LEU A 97 -23.96 -1.61 -12.69
CA LEU A 97 -24.54 -2.73 -11.94
C LEU A 97 -24.34 -4.05 -12.67
N ASP A 98 -24.55 -4.10 -13.99
CA ASP A 98 -24.30 -5.29 -14.80
C ASP A 98 -22.82 -5.70 -14.74
N SER A 99 -21.94 -4.72 -14.91
CA SER A 99 -20.49 -4.92 -14.78
C SER A 99 -20.10 -5.41 -13.37
N ALA A 100 -20.74 -4.87 -12.33
CA ALA A 100 -20.52 -5.27 -10.95
C ALA A 100 -21.06 -6.67 -10.67
N SER A 101 -22.24 -7.01 -11.18
CA SER A 101 -22.88 -8.31 -11.05
C SER A 101 -22.03 -9.39 -11.74
N ALA A 102 -21.64 -9.17 -12.99
CA ALA A 102 -20.73 -10.07 -13.71
C ALA A 102 -19.39 -10.23 -12.98
N ARG A 103 -18.87 -9.16 -12.38
CA ARG A 103 -17.66 -9.23 -11.56
C ARG A 103 -17.86 -10.03 -10.28
N VAL A 104 -18.97 -9.86 -9.56
CA VAL A 104 -19.26 -10.60 -8.34
C VAL A 104 -19.49 -12.07 -8.66
N ALA A 105 -20.26 -12.40 -9.70
CA ALA A 105 -20.47 -13.76 -10.19
C ALA A 105 -19.15 -14.44 -10.56
N SER A 106 -18.26 -13.76 -11.30
CA SER A 106 -16.94 -14.29 -11.65
C SER A 106 -15.94 -14.32 -10.48
N SER A 107 -16.22 -13.67 -9.35
CA SER A 107 -15.37 -13.72 -8.16
C SER A 107 -15.84 -14.75 -7.14
N SER A 108 -17.14 -15.08 -7.15
CA SER A 108 -17.76 -16.02 -6.21
C SER A 108 -17.85 -17.44 -6.78
N SER A 109 -17.98 -17.60 -8.10
CA SER A 109 -17.97 -18.91 -8.76
C SER A 109 -16.60 -19.58 -8.74
N LEU A 110 -16.56 -20.92 -8.66
CA LEU A 110 -15.32 -21.70 -8.80
C LEU A 110 -14.70 -21.49 -10.19
N ASP A 111 -15.51 -21.55 -11.24
CA ASP A 111 -15.05 -21.36 -12.63
C ASP A 111 -14.47 -19.96 -12.86
N GLY A 112 -15.11 -18.92 -12.32
CA GLY A 112 -14.59 -17.55 -12.41
C GLY A 112 -13.26 -17.37 -11.69
N ARG A 113 -13.07 -18.02 -10.53
CA ARG A 113 -11.80 -18.03 -9.78
C ARG A 113 -10.72 -18.82 -10.53
N ALA A 114 -11.06 -19.97 -11.11
CA ALA A 114 -10.16 -20.74 -11.97
C ALA A 114 -9.70 -19.91 -13.18
N GLN A 115 -10.62 -19.24 -13.88
CA GLN A 115 -10.29 -18.38 -15.03
C GLN A 115 -9.38 -17.20 -14.65
N LYS A 116 -9.54 -16.64 -13.44
CA LYS A 116 -8.64 -15.61 -12.92
C LYS A 116 -7.25 -16.15 -12.63
N ARG A 117 -7.15 -17.37 -12.10
CA ARG A 117 -5.86 -18.04 -11.88
C ARG A 117 -5.13 -18.26 -13.20
N VAL A 118 -5.82 -18.76 -14.23
CA VAL A 118 -5.29 -18.87 -15.61
C VAL A 118 -4.80 -17.51 -16.11
N THR A 119 -5.61 -16.46 -15.91
CA THR A 119 -5.25 -15.10 -16.34
C THR A 119 -4.00 -14.58 -15.61
N ALA A 120 -3.85 -14.88 -14.31
CA ALA A 120 -2.66 -14.52 -13.55
C ALA A 120 -1.43 -15.31 -14.01
N ALA A 121 -1.56 -16.63 -14.21
CA ALA A 121 -0.49 -17.48 -14.73
C ALA A 121 0.00 -17.01 -16.11
N ARG A 122 -0.92 -16.73 -17.05
CA ARG A 122 -0.60 -16.14 -18.36
C ARG A 122 0.24 -14.87 -18.24
N ARG A 123 -0.17 -13.95 -17.36
CA ARG A 123 0.52 -12.68 -17.17
C ARG A 123 1.90 -12.87 -16.55
N LEU A 124 2.04 -13.77 -15.59
CA LEU A 124 3.32 -14.08 -14.95
C LEU A 124 4.30 -14.69 -15.96
N VAL A 125 3.88 -15.71 -16.71
CA VAL A 125 4.71 -16.35 -17.74
C VAL A 125 5.16 -15.33 -18.78
N VAL A 126 4.24 -14.54 -19.34
CA VAL A 126 4.59 -13.53 -20.34
C VAL A 126 5.61 -12.53 -19.80
N CYS A 127 5.36 -11.93 -18.63
CA CYS A 127 6.29 -10.96 -18.06
C CYS A 127 7.67 -11.57 -17.73
N LEU A 128 7.72 -12.84 -17.30
CA LEU A 128 8.98 -13.52 -16.98
C LEU A 128 9.79 -13.91 -18.20
N LEU A 129 9.15 -14.18 -19.35
CA LEU A 129 9.82 -14.63 -20.57
C LEU A 129 10.02 -13.51 -21.60
N SER A 130 9.25 -12.42 -21.53
CA SER A 130 9.36 -11.30 -22.48
C SER A 130 10.62 -10.48 -22.20
N PRO A 131 11.29 -9.89 -23.20
CA PRO A 131 12.36 -8.91 -22.96
C PRO A 131 11.84 -7.70 -22.16
N MET A 132 12.74 -7.05 -21.43
CA MET A 132 12.40 -5.80 -20.73
C MET A 132 12.00 -4.74 -21.77
N PRO A 133 10.91 -3.97 -21.58
CA PRO A 133 10.51 -2.94 -22.53
C PRO A 133 11.62 -1.91 -22.74
N ALA A 134 11.83 -1.47 -23.99
CA ALA A 134 12.94 -0.60 -24.37
C ALA A 134 12.97 0.76 -23.65
N HIS A 135 11.81 1.26 -23.19
CA HIS A 135 11.72 2.51 -22.43
C HIS A 135 12.21 2.40 -20.98
N VAL A 136 12.49 1.17 -20.49
CA VAL A 136 12.94 0.90 -19.12
C VAL A 136 14.46 0.71 -19.15
N ALA A 137 15.20 1.82 -18.98
CA ALA A 137 16.65 1.77 -18.93
C ALA A 137 17.14 1.22 -17.57
N VAL A 138 17.46 -0.07 -17.52
CA VAL A 138 17.95 -0.75 -16.31
C VAL A 138 19.15 -1.64 -16.59
N SER A 139 20.02 -1.81 -15.59
CA SER A 139 21.13 -2.76 -15.67
C SER A 139 20.63 -4.22 -15.73
N SER A 140 21.43 -5.15 -16.26
CA SER A 140 21.09 -6.58 -16.25
C SER A 140 20.79 -7.09 -14.84
N SER A 141 21.53 -6.63 -13.82
CA SER A 141 21.26 -7.00 -12.41
C SER A 141 19.88 -6.53 -11.94
N GLN A 142 19.48 -5.31 -12.31
CA GLN A 142 18.17 -4.78 -11.94
C GLN A 142 17.03 -5.46 -12.72
N ASN A 143 17.25 -5.83 -13.98
CA ASN A 143 16.30 -6.62 -14.77
C ASN A 143 16.08 -8.02 -14.14
N VAL A 144 17.17 -8.73 -13.83
CA VAL A 144 17.11 -10.04 -13.16
C VAL A 144 16.42 -9.94 -11.81
N GLY A 145 16.80 -8.95 -10.99
CA GLY A 145 16.18 -8.71 -9.69
C GLY A 145 14.69 -8.37 -9.79
N ALA A 146 14.26 -7.62 -10.81
CA ALA A 146 12.86 -7.34 -11.06
C ALA A 146 12.07 -8.61 -11.42
N ARG A 147 12.61 -9.48 -12.30
CA ARG A 147 11.97 -10.76 -12.64
C ARG A 147 11.88 -11.70 -11.45
N HIS A 148 12.95 -11.77 -10.66
CA HIS A 148 12.99 -12.53 -9.42
C HIS A 148 11.94 -12.03 -8.42
N ALA A 149 11.79 -10.72 -8.27
CA ALA A 149 10.74 -10.12 -7.46
C ALA A 149 9.33 -10.49 -7.97
N LEU A 150 9.11 -10.45 -9.28
CA LEU A 150 7.83 -10.82 -9.89
C LEU A 150 7.49 -12.30 -9.63
N ALA A 151 8.46 -13.21 -9.76
CA ALA A 151 8.27 -14.62 -9.46
C ALA A 151 8.02 -14.86 -7.97
N ALA A 152 8.73 -14.18 -7.06
CA ALA A 152 8.47 -14.25 -5.62
C ALA A 152 7.06 -13.75 -5.24
N MET A 153 6.52 -12.78 -5.98
CA MET A 153 5.13 -12.30 -5.86
C MET A 153 4.10 -13.27 -6.47
N GLY A 154 4.51 -14.06 -7.46
CA GLY A 154 3.68 -14.91 -8.29
C GLY A 154 2.78 -15.90 -7.53
N PRO A 155 3.30 -16.68 -6.56
CA PRO A 155 2.49 -17.57 -5.73
C PRO A 155 1.30 -16.87 -5.04
N GLU A 156 1.48 -15.64 -4.55
CA GLU A 156 0.41 -14.88 -3.91
C GLU A 156 -0.62 -14.41 -4.95
N PHE A 157 -0.21 -14.06 -6.18
CA PHE A 157 -1.16 -13.73 -7.26
C PHE A 157 -2.03 -14.93 -7.64
N LEU A 158 -1.41 -16.11 -7.78
CA LEU A 158 -2.12 -17.35 -8.11
C LEU A 158 -3.08 -17.74 -6.98
N LYS A 159 -2.61 -17.69 -5.73
CA LYS A 159 -3.41 -17.99 -4.54
C LYS A 159 -4.61 -17.05 -4.39
N ARG A 160 -4.40 -15.73 -4.43
CA ARG A 160 -5.49 -14.74 -4.30
C ARG A 160 -6.52 -14.81 -5.41
N SER A 161 -6.09 -15.19 -6.62
CA SER A 161 -6.99 -15.38 -7.75
C SER A 161 -7.92 -16.57 -7.54
N LEU A 162 -7.40 -17.67 -6.95
CA LEU A 162 -8.15 -18.89 -6.68
C LEU A 162 -9.01 -18.81 -5.41
N ASP A 163 -8.44 -18.32 -4.31
CA ASP A 163 -9.09 -18.34 -3.01
C ASP A 163 -10.18 -17.26 -2.95
N ASP A 164 -9.82 -16.03 -3.31
CA ASP A 164 -10.67 -14.85 -3.11
C ASP A 164 -11.27 -14.28 -4.40
N GLY A 165 -10.86 -14.79 -5.57
CA GLY A 165 -11.24 -14.20 -6.86
C GLY A 165 -10.69 -12.79 -7.08
N TYR A 166 -9.61 -12.40 -6.38
CA TYR A 166 -9.00 -11.08 -6.52
C TYR A 166 -7.80 -11.10 -7.48
N ASP A 167 -7.71 -10.04 -8.29
CA ASP A 167 -6.64 -9.83 -9.29
C ASP A 167 -5.44 -9.04 -8.74
N SER A 168 -5.36 -8.90 -7.42
CA SER A 168 -4.35 -8.07 -6.78
C SER A 168 -3.91 -8.63 -5.44
N ILE A 169 -2.64 -8.41 -5.13
CA ILE A 169 -2.02 -8.83 -3.88
C ILE A 169 -1.61 -7.62 -3.05
N VAL A 170 -1.45 -7.82 -1.75
CA VAL A 170 -0.88 -6.82 -0.85
C VAL A 170 0.52 -7.27 -0.47
N MET A 171 1.53 -6.54 -0.97
CA MET A 171 2.92 -6.85 -0.67
C MET A 171 3.73 -5.57 -0.48
N GLY A 172 4.29 -5.39 0.71
CA GLY A 172 5.21 -4.31 1.02
C GLY A 172 6.66 -4.71 0.78
N GLY A 173 7.54 -3.71 0.61
CA GLY A 173 8.97 -3.92 0.41
C GLY A 173 9.63 -4.77 1.48
N ASP A 174 9.20 -4.69 2.75
CA ASP A 174 9.75 -5.54 3.83
C ASP A 174 9.50 -7.03 3.58
N ARG A 175 8.26 -7.40 3.18
CA ARG A 175 7.90 -8.80 2.94
C ARG A 175 8.63 -9.34 1.72
N LEU A 176 8.67 -8.55 0.64
CA LEU A 176 9.38 -8.92 -0.58
C LEU A 176 10.89 -9.07 -0.34
N ALA A 177 11.48 -8.16 0.44
CA ALA A 177 12.88 -8.22 0.84
C ALA A 177 13.23 -9.52 1.57
N THR A 178 12.38 -9.96 2.49
CA THR A 178 12.54 -11.26 3.18
C THR A 178 12.41 -12.44 2.21
N LEU A 179 11.45 -12.42 1.28
CA LEU A 179 11.31 -13.50 0.28
C LEU A 179 12.51 -13.62 -0.65
N MET A 180 13.13 -12.48 -0.99
CA MET A 180 14.25 -12.43 -1.92
C MET A 180 15.63 -12.42 -1.24
N GLY A 181 15.68 -12.33 0.08
CA GLY A 181 16.93 -12.15 0.83
C GLY A 181 17.69 -10.85 0.55
N VAL A 182 17.02 -9.80 0.05
CA VAL A 182 17.64 -8.49 -0.24
C VAL A 182 17.28 -7.44 0.81
N GLU A 183 17.88 -6.25 0.71
CA GLU A 183 17.45 -5.11 1.51
C GLU A 183 16.09 -4.56 1.05
N ARG A 184 15.33 -3.99 2.00
CA ARG A 184 14.05 -3.32 1.69
C ARG A 184 14.16 -2.29 0.57
N LYS A 185 15.20 -1.44 0.59
CA LYS A 185 15.41 -0.41 -0.44
C LYS A 185 15.59 -1.04 -1.83
N THR A 186 16.27 -2.17 -1.90
CA THR A 186 16.49 -2.93 -3.14
C THR A 186 15.18 -3.57 -3.62
N ALA A 187 14.41 -4.18 -2.72
CA ALA A 187 13.08 -4.71 -3.04
C ALA A 187 12.11 -3.62 -3.53
N ASP A 188 12.10 -2.45 -2.87
CA ASP A 188 11.30 -1.29 -3.31
C ASP A 188 11.74 -0.81 -4.70
N ARG A 189 13.05 -0.79 -5.01
CA ARG A 189 13.57 -0.46 -6.34
C ARG A 189 13.12 -1.46 -7.42
N TYR A 190 13.09 -2.76 -7.09
CA TYR A 190 12.57 -3.77 -8.02
C TYR A 190 11.08 -3.60 -8.27
N LEU A 191 10.28 -3.30 -7.23
CA LEU A 191 8.85 -2.98 -7.40
C LEU A 191 8.64 -1.75 -8.29
N ASP A 192 9.42 -0.70 -8.09
CA ASP A 192 9.33 0.50 -8.93
C ASP A 192 9.75 0.17 -10.38
N THR A 193 10.76 -0.69 -10.59
CA THR A 193 11.17 -1.17 -11.92
C THR A 193 10.06 -1.95 -12.61
N LEU A 194 9.41 -2.88 -11.91
CA LEU A 194 8.28 -3.65 -12.41
C LEU A 194 7.08 -2.75 -12.77
N GLU A 195 6.88 -1.68 -12.01
CA GLU A 195 5.84 -0.69 -12.27
C GLU A 195 6.17 0.16 -13.50
N THR A 196 7.41 0.64 -13.66
CA THR A 196 7.88 1.37 -14.85
C THR A 196 7.83 0.51 -16.11
N ALA A 197 8.12 -0.79 -15.99
CA ALA A 197 7.95 -1.76 -17.07
C ALA A 197 6.50 -2.07 -17.41
N GLY A 198 5.55 -1.64 -16.57
CA GLY A 198 4.14 -1.95 -16.74
C GLY A 198 3.85 -3.44 -16.58
N TRP A 199 4.68 -4.20 -15.86
CA TRP A 199 4.42 -5.60 -15.53
C TRP A 199 3.58 -5.74 -14.26
N ILE A 200 3.65 -4.75 -13.37
CA ILE A 200 2.71 -4.58 -12.26
C ILE A 200 2.18 -3.16 -12.25
N ARG A 201 1.05 -2.96 -11.57
CA ARG A 201 0.48 -1.63 -11.33
C ARG A 201 0.08 -1.45 -9.89
N ARG A 202 0.46 -0.34 -9.29
CA ARG A 202 0.05 0.03 -7.93
C ARG A 202 -1.43 0.42 -7.93
N LYS A 203 -2.23 -0.24 -7.10
CA LYS A 203 -3.56 0.26 -6.70
C LYS A 203 -3.36 1.27 -5.57
N LYS A 204 -3.71 2.54 -5.79
CA LYS A 204 -3.76 3.54 -4.72
C LYS A 204 -4.79 3.06 -3.68
N ARG A 205 -4.35 2.78 -2.46
CA ARG A 205 -5.24 2.57 -1.31
C ARG A 205 -5.48 3.92 -0.63
N ALA A 206 -6.73 4.22 -0.31
CA ALA A 206 -7.02 5.30 0.63
C ALA A 206 -6.42 4.96 2.00
N GLY A 207 -5.71 5.92 2.60
CA GLY A 207 -5.19 5.79 3.96
C GLY A 207 -3.74 5.32 4.11
N GLY A 208 -2.94 5.26 3.04
CA GLY A 208 -1.47 5.15 3.14
C GLY A 208 -0.92 3.81 3.65
N LEU A 209 -1.75 2.77 3.80
CA LEU A 209 -1.33 1.43 4.19
C LEU A 209 -0.96 0.56 2.98
N ALA A 210 -0.19 -0.50 3.25
CA ALA A 210 0.45 -1.48 2.36
C ALA A 210 0.04 -1.43 0.87
N ARG A 211 1.06 -1.29 -0.01
CA ARG A 211 0.91 -1.20 -1.47
C ARG A 211 0.20 -2.46 -1.99
N ALA A 212 -0.92 -2.25 -2.67
CA ALA A 212 -1.60 -3.30 -3.40
C ALA A 212 -1.12 -3.29 -4.86
N TRP A 213 -0.78 -4.46 -5.38
CA TRP A 213 -0.23 -4.64 -6.72
C TRP A 213 -1.17 -5.50 -7.55
N ARG A 214 -1.32 -5.17 -8.84
CA ARG A 214 -2.06 -5.98 -9.80
C ARG A 214 -1.22 -6.25 -11.04
N LEU A 215 -1.45 -7.39 -11.68
CA LEU A 215 -0.94 -7.67 -13.01
C LEU A 215 -1.84 -6.95 -14.04
N PRO A 216 -1.30 -6.11 -14.94
CA PRO A 216 -2.10 -5.44 -15.96
C PRO A 216 -2.57 -6.41 -17.05
N ARG A 217 -3.42 -5.92 -17.96
CA ARG A 217 -3.84 -6.71 -19.13
C ARG A 217 -2.64 -6.89 -20.08
N LEU A 218 -2.60 -8.04 -20.74
CA LEU A 218 -1.60 -8.32 -21.77
C LEU A 218 -1.85 -7.44 -23.00
N SER A 219 -0.76 -7.09 -23.69
CA SER A 219 -0.81 -6.57 -25.06
C SER A 219 -1.02 -7.70 -26.06
N ALA A 220 -1.30 -7.37 -27.33
CA ALA A 220 -1.40 -8.39 -28.39
C ALA A 220 -0.10 -9.21 -28.58
N GLU A 221 1.07 -8.60 -28.36
CA GLU A 221 2.34 -9.32 -28.32
C GLU A 221 2.39 -10.28 -27.12
N GLY A 222 2.03 -9.80 -25.93
CA GLY A 222 1.98 -10.62 -24.74
C GLY A 222 1.02 -11.82 -24.89
N ASP A 223 -0.11 -11.64 -25.57
CA ASP A 223 -1.01 -12.76 -25.86
C ASP A 223 -0.39 -13.78 -26.81
N ARG A 224 0.40 -13.37 -27.82
CA ARG A 224 1.13 -14.32 -28.69
C ARG A 224 2.15 -15.14 -27.89
N ILE A 225 2.89 -14.50 -26.99
CA ILE A 225 3.84 -15.19 -26.10
C ILE A 225 3.09 -16.16 -25.17
N ALA A 226 1.96 -15.74 -24.59
CA ALA A 226 1.16 -16.62 -23.73
C ALA A 226 0.66 -17.87 -24.49
N TRP A 227 0.27 -17.71 -25.76
CA TRP A 227 -0.13 -18.82 -26.63
C TRP A 227 1.03 -19.77 -26.93
N ALA A 228 2.21 -19.22 -27.24
CA ALA A 228 3.42 -20.02 -27.51
C ALA A 228 3.86 -20.85 -26.30
N HIS A 229 3.55 -20.40 -25.08
CA HIS A 229 3.87 -21.09 -23.82
C HIS A 229 2.63 -21.59 -23.07
N SER A 230 1.58 -22.01 -23.81
CA SER A 230 0.31 -22.44 -23.21
C SER A 230 0.47 -23.63 -22.25
N ASP A 231 1.37 -24.57 -22.53
CA ASP A 231 1.67 -25.70 -21.63
C ASP A 231 2.24 -25.24 -20.28
N LEU A 232 3.18 -24.28 -20.28
CA LEU A 232 3.73 -23.71 -19.05
C LEU A 232 2.67 -22.93 -18.26
N VAL A 233 1.78 -22.23 -18.97
CA VAL A 233 0.65 -21.53 -18.37
C VAL A 233 -0.29 -22.53 -17.67
N ASN A 234 -0.61 -23.64 -18.32
CA ASN A 234 -1.47 -24.68 -17.76
C ASN A 234 -0.82 -25.34 -16.55
N ALA A 235 0.45 -25.76 -16.67
CA ALA A 235 1.20 -26.35 -15.57
C ALA A 235 1.30 -25.41 -14.36
N LEU A 236 1.57 -24.11 -14.58
CA LEU A 236 1.62 -23.11 -13.52
C LEU A 236 0.23 -22.86 -12.91
N THR A 237 -0.83 -22.90 -13.73
CA THR A 237 -2.21 -22.79 -13.28
C THR A 237 -2.58 -23.97 -12.39
N ASP A 238 -2.15 -25.19 -12.71
CA ASP A 238 -2.48 -26.37 -11.91
C ASP A 238 -1.55 -26.55 -10.71
N ARG A 239 -0.43 -25.80 -10.68
CA ARG A 239 0.68 -26.01 -9.74
C ARG A 239 1.20 -27.44 -9.85
N ASP A 240 1.40 -27.88 -11.08
CA ASP A 240 2.02 -29.16 -11.39
C ASP A 240 3.52 -29.11 -11.06
N LEU A 241 3.89 -29.55 -9.87
CA LEU A 241 5.30 -29.60 -9.44
C LEU A 241 6.11 -30.70 -10.14
N THR A 242 5.48 -31.58 -10.93
CA THR A 242 6.21 -32.53 -11.78
C THR A 242 6.75 -31.85 -13.04
N ASN A 243 6.23 -30.67 -13.39
CA ASN A 243 6.78 -29.82 -14.44
C ASN A 243 7.97 -29.01 -13.89
N PRO A 244 9.20 -29.19 -14.42
CA PRO A 244 10.39 -28.52 -13.91
C PRO A 244 10.29 -27.00 -13.90
N PHE A 245 9.70 -26.38 -14.93
CA PHE A 245 9.51 -24.92 -14.98
C PHE A 245 8.69 -24.42 -13.78
N VAL A 246 7.65 -25.15 -13.38
CA VAL A 246 6.81 -24.79 -12.25
C VAL A 246 7.61 -24.95 -10.94
N GLU A 247 8.36 -26.03 -10.79
CA GLU A 247 9.23 -26.22 -9.62
C GLU A 247 10.25 -25.06 -9.49
N VAL A 248 10.94 -24.71 -10.58
CA VAL A 248 11.87 -23.56 -10.60
C VAL A 248 11.16 -22.24 -10.32
N PHE A 249 9.97 -22.02 -10.85
CA PHE A 249 9.18 -20.81 -10.59
C PHE A 249 8.90 -20.65 -9.09
N PHE A 250 8.46 -21.70 -8.41
CA PHE A 250 8.19 -21.65 -6.97
C PHE A 250 9.48 -21.56 -6.13
N ALA A 251 10.62 -22.05 -6.64
CA ALA A 251 11.92 -21.90 -6.01
C ALA A 251 12.43 -20.44 -5.95
N ALA A 252 11.76 -19.48 -6.61
CA ALA A 252 12.13 -18.07 -6.54
C ALA A 252 12.23 -17.54 -5.09
N SER A 253 11.41 -18.02 -4.16
CA SER A 253 11.48 -17.62 -2.74
C SER A 253 12.28 -18.58 -1.86
N HIS A 254 12.99 -19.54 -2.46
CA HIS A 254 13.78 -20.51 -1.73
C HIS A 254 14.96 -19.84 -1.01
N PRO A 255 15.29 -20.22 0.23
CA PRO A 255 16.42 -19.65 0.98
C PRO A 255 17.74 -19.67 0.20
N ALA A 256 18.06 -20.80 -0.45
CA ALA A 256 19.26 -20.93 -1.30
C ALA A 256 19.34 -19.89 -2.42
N VAL A 257 18.21 -19.46 -2.99
CA VAL A 257 18.17 -18.44 -4.06
C VAL A 257 18.27 -17.03 -3.49
N GLY A 258 17.59 -16.74 -2.37
CA GLY A 258 17.56 -15.39 -1.80
C GLY A 258 18.78 -15.04 -0.93
N TYR A 259 19.33 -16.03 -0.22
CA TYR A 259 20.37 -15.83 0.80
C TYR A 259 21.70 -16.49 0.43
N GLY A 260 21.74 -17.21 -0.69
CA GLY A 260 22.95 -17.81 -1.22
C GLY A 260 24.07 -16.78 -1.35
N GLU A 261 23.87 -15.66 -2.03
CA GLU A 261 24.98 -14.73 -2.34
C GLU A 261 25.64 -13.98 -1.15
N LYS A 262 25.24 -14.22 0.11
CA LYS A 262 25.74 -13.46 1.29
C LYS A 262 27.03 -14.00 1.90
N TYR A 263 27.84 -13.07 2.43
CA TYR A 263 29.10 -13.33 3.13
C TYR A 263 28.87 -14.08 4.45
N VAL A 264 29.72 -15.06 4.72
CA VAL A 264 29.91 -15.65 6.05
C VAL A 264 31.32 -15.27 6.49
N ASP A 265 31.47 -14.69 7.68
CA ASP A 265 32.75 -14.28 8.27
C ASP A 265 33.63 -13.38 7.36
N GLY A 266 32.99 -12.48 6.61
CA GLY A 266 33.69 -11.52 5.75
C GLY A 266 34.33 -12.13 4.48
N GLN A 267 34.16 -13.44 4.24
CA GLN A 267 34.68 -14.10 3.05
C GLN A 267 33.57 -14.32 2.01
N PRO A 268 33.80 -13.95 0.73
CA PRO A 268 32.87 -14.25 -0.36
C PRO A 268 32.90 -15.75 -0.65
N VAL A 269 31.76 -16.41 -0.55
CA VAL A 269 31.68 -17.84 -0.83
C VAL A 269 31.65 -18.08 -2.34
N LYS A 270 32.57 -18.93 -2.81
CA LYS A 270 32.82 -19.18 -4.24
C LYS A 270 31.66 -19.99 -4.85
N ALA A 271 30.85 -19.31 -5.67
CA ALA A 271 29.72 -19.83 -6.45
C ALA A 271 28.52 -20.27 -5.60
N ARG A 272 27.58 -19.35 -5.39
CA ARG A 272 26.31 -19.65 -4.76
C ARG A 272 25.15 -19.35 -5.71
N VAL A 273 24.09 -20.15 -5.56
CA VAL A 273 22.81 -19.93 -6.24
C VAL A 273 22.28 -18.56 -5.82
N GLY A 274 21.70 -17.85 -6.77
CA GLY A 274 21.16 -16.50 -6.59
C GLY A 274 20.11 -16.21 -7.65
N GLY A 275 19.58 -14.98 -7.66
CA GLY A 275 18.56 -14.58 -8.64
C GLY A 275 18.99 -14.76 -10.11
N PHE A 276 20.29 -14.64 -10.40
CA PHE A 276 20.83 -14.91 -11.74
C PHE A 276 20.81 -16.41 -12.10
N SER A 277 21.27 -17.29 -11.21
CA SER A 277 21.23 -18.74 -11.42
C SER A 277 19.80 -19.24 -11.55
N TRP A 278 18.91 -18.75 -10.68
CA TRP A 278 17.49 -19.06 -10.73
C TRP A 278 16.85 -18.66 -12.05
N LEU A 279 17.10 -17.44 -12.54
CA LEU A 279 16.52 -17.00 -13.81
C LEU A 279 17.05 -17.83 -14.99
N VAL A 280 18.34 -18.19 -14.99
CA VAL A 280 18.89 -19.09 -16.01
C VAL A 280 18.19 -20.45 -15.98
N GLY A 281 18.02 -21.05 -14.81
CA GLY A 281 17.26 -22.30 -14.66
C GLY A 281 15.83 -22.18 -15.17
N LEU A 282 15.13 -21.10 -14.80
CA LEU A 282 13.75 -20.87 -15.23
C LEU A 282 13.63 -20.78 -16.76
N LEU A 283 14.58 -20.10 -17.41
CA LEU A 283 14.57 -19.88 -18.85
C LEU A 283 15.02 -21.12 -19.63
N ASP A 284 15.96 -21.90 -19.08
CA ASP A 284 16.36 -23.20 -19.63
C ASP A 284 15.15 -24.15 -19.67
N GLU A 285 14.37 -24.24 -18.59
CA GLU A 285 13.14 -25.05 -18.55
C GLU A 285 12.00 -24.49 -19.43
N ALA A 286 12.01 -23.18 -19.70
CA ALA A 286 11.06 -22.55 -20.61
C ALA A 286 11.47 -22.65 -22.10
N GLY A 287 12.68 -23.13 -22.40
CA GLY A 287 13.23 -23.16 -23.76
C GLY A 287 13.55 -21.77 -24.33
N VAL A 288 13.81 -20.78 -23.47
CA VAL A 288 14.11 -19.38 -23.87
C VAL A 288 15.59 -19.10 -23.65
N ASP A 289 16.30 -18.55 -24.65
CA ASP A 289 17.70 -18.16 -24.46
C ASP A 289 17.79 -16.99 -23.47
N PRO A 290 18.53 -17.12 -22.35
CA PRO A 290 18.67 -16.02 -21.40
C PRO A 290 19.31 -14.74 -21.99
N VAL A 291 19.98 -14.84 -23.14
CA VAL A 291 20.46 -13.67 -23.88
C VAL A 291 19.31 -12.80 -24.38
N ASP A 292 18.19 -13.40 -24.78
CA ASP A 292 17.01 -12.68 -25.29
C ASP A 292 16.31 -11.87 -24.19
N VAL A 293 16.50 -12.22 -22.92
CA VAL A 293 16.00 -11.45 -21.78
C VAL A 293 17.00 -10.43 -21.23
N GLY A 294 18.15 -10.25 -21.88
CA GLY A 294 19.15 -9.22 -21.55
C GLY A 294 20.33 -9.68 -20.69
N MET A 295 20.66 -10.98 -20.70
CA MET A 295 21.88 -11.52 -20.07
C MET A 295 23.02 -11.65 -21.10
N THR A 296 24.27 -11.56 -20.66
CA THR A 296 25.42 -11.81 -21.55
C THR A 296 25.74 -13.30 -21.59
N LYS A 297 26.27 -13.82 -22.71
CA LYS A 297 26.70 -15.24 -22.83
C LYS A 297 27.64 -15.68 -21.70
N ARG A 298 28.56 -14.79 -21.28
CA ARG A 298 29.48 -15.05 -20.16
C ARG A 298 28.73 -15.20 -18.82
N THR A 299 27.75 -14.34 -18.59
CA THR A 299 26.86 -14.40 -17.42
C THR A 299 26.08 -15.72 -17.41
N VAL A 300 25.47 -16.09 -18.54
CA VAL A 300 24.69 -17.33 -18.68
C VAL A 300 25.54 -18.54 -18.36
N SER A 301 26.72 -18.68 -19.00
CA SER A 301 27.60 -19.84 -18.76
C SER A 301 28.00 -19.98 -17.28
N ARG A 302 28.34 -18.86 -16.61
CA ARG A 302 28.70 -18.85 -15.19
C ARG A 302 27.54 -19.31 -14.30
N TYR A 303 26.36 -18.75 -14.49
CA TYR A 303 25.22 -18.97 -13.60
C TYR A 303 24.46 -20.26 -13.90
N ARG A 304 24.48 -20.76 -15.15
CA ARG A 304 24.00 -22.10 -15.49
C ARG A 304 24.78 -23.18 -14.73
N LYS A 305 26.11 -23.08 -14.69
CA LYS A 305 26.95 -24.01 -13.94
C LYS A 305 26.61 -24.00 -12.44
N ALA A 306 26.39 -22.82 -11.87
CA ALA A 306 26.02 -22.68 -10.46
C ALA A 306 24.60 -23.24 -10.17
N TRP A 307 23.64 -23.03 -11.08
CA TRP A 307 22.30 -23.60 -10.97
C TRP A 307 22.34 -25.12 -11.00
N LEU A 308 22.95 -25.71 -12.04
CA LEU A 308 23.05 -27.17 -12.19
C LEU A 308 23.72 -27.82 -10.99
N ALA A 309 24.83 -27.25 -10.49
CA ALA A 309 25.53 -27.79 -9.33
C ALA A 309 24.67 -27.85 -8.07
N ALA A 310 23.69 -26.97 -7.91
CA ALA A 310 22.83 -26.95 -6.74
C ALA A 310 21.59 -27.83 -6.87
N VAL A 311 21.07 -28.01 -8.08
CA VAL A 311 19.82 -28.77 -8.28
C VAL A 311 20.05 -30.25 -8.55
N THR A 312 21.29 -30.70 -8.75
CA THR A 312 21.63 -32.11 -9.00
C THR A 312 21.81 -32.95 -7.74
N GLU A 313 21.74 -32.37 -6.54
CA GLU A 313 21.97 -33.07 -5.27
C GLU A 313 20.73 -33.81 -4.71
N GLY A 314 19.65 -33.94 -5.49
CA GLY A 314 18.41 -34.63 -5.07
C GLY A 314 17.56 -35.14 -6.23
N ASP A 315 16.42 -35.78 -5.92
CA ASP A 315 15.49 -36.30 -6.93
C ASP A 315 14.61 -35.19 -7.52
N THR A 316 14.48 -34.06 -6.81
CA THR A 316 13.79 -32.85 -7.29
C THR A 316 14.65 -31.60 -7.14
N ILE A 317 14.28 -30.52 -7.84
CA ILE A 317 14.99 -29.23 -7.77
C ILE A 317 14.96 -28.68 -6.34
N THR A 318 13.82 -28.83 -5.66
CA THR A 318 13.63 -28.38 -4.28
C THR A 318 14.58 -29.10 -3.33
N GLU A 319 14.70 -30.43 -3.43
CA GLU A 319 15.60 -31.20 -2.57
C GLU A 319 17.07 -30.82 -2.77
N GLY A 320 17.49 -30.61 -4.02
CA GLY A 320 18.84 -30.09 -4.31
C GLY A 320 19.08 -28.70 -3.72
N LEU A 321 18.09 -27.80 -3.84
CA LEU A 321 18.19 -26.47 -3.25
C LEU A 321 18.18 -26.49 -1.72
N ASP A 322 17.45 -27.41 -1.08
CA ASP A 322 17.46 -27.62 0.37
C ASP A 322 18.85 -28.09 0.84
N ALA A 323 19.42 -29.10 0.18
CA ALA A 323 20.78 -29.59 0.45
C ALA A 323 21.81 -28.46 0.30
N HIS A 324 21.71 -27.68 -0.80
CA HIS A 324 22.56 -26.53 -1.03
C HIS A 324 22.37 -25.44 0.03
N GLY A 325 21.12 -25.16 0.42
CA GLY A 325 20.74 -24.17 1.42
C GLY A 325 21.34 -24.48 2.79
N ALA A 326 21.22 -25.73 3.23
CA ALA A 326 21.77 -26.24 4.48
C ALA A 326 23.30 -26.20 4.49
N ALA A 327 23.95 -26.69 3.42
CA ALA A 327 25.42 -26.72 3.31
C ALA A 327 26.05 -25.31 3.35
N HIS A 328 25.30 -24.29 2.94
CA HIS A 328 25.81 -22.92 2.81
C HIS A 328 25.22 -21.94 3.84
N GLY A 329 24.40 -22.41 4.79
CA GLY A 329 23.82 -21.59 5.85
C GLY A 329 22.74 -20.61 5.39
N SER A 330 22.16 -20.81 4.20
CA SER A 330 21.12 -19.94 3.65
C SER A 330 19.84 -20.00 4.48
N ASP A 331 19.51 -21.18 5.02
CA ASP A 331 18.30 -21.40 5.82
C ASP A 331 18.36 -20.64 7.15
N LEU A 332 19.52 -20.62 7.79
CA LEU A 332 19.75 -19.85 9.01
C LEU A 332 19.55 -18.35 8.77
N LEU A 333 20.13 -17.83 7.69
CA LEU A 333 19.97 -16.41 7.33
C LEU A 333 18.52 -16.06 6.98
N HIS A 334 17.80 -16.98 6.33
CA HIS A 334 16.38 -16.82 6.08
C HIS A 334 15.57 -16.79 7.38
N GLY A 335 15.81 -17.71 8.31
CA GLY A 335 15.17 -17.74 9.63
C GLY A 335 15.35 -16.42 10.40
N ILE A 336 16.58 -15.92 10.49
CA ILE A 336 16.88 -14.63 11.14
C ILE A 336 16.09 -13.48 10.48
N ALA A 337 16.03 -13.46 9.15
CA ALA A 337 15.32 -12.41 8.43
C ALA A 337 13.79 -12.53 8.58
N LEU A 338 13.26 -13.74 8.68
CA LEU A 338 11.84 -14.00 8.91
C LEU A 338 11.42 -13.58 10.32
N ASP A 339 12.23 -13.89 11.33
CA ASP A 339 12.02 -13.46 12.72
C ASP A 339 12.04 -11.93 12.83
N ALA A 340 13.02 -11.28 12.20
CA ALA A 340 13.10 -9.82 12.15
C ALA A 340 11.89 -9.19 11.43
N TYR A 341 11.38 -9.83 10.38
CA TYR A 341 10.17 -9.41 9.69
C TYR A 341 8.93 -9.53 10.59
N HIS A 342 8.76 -10.65 11.29
CA HIS A 342 7.65 -10.88 12.22
C HIS A 342 7.69 -9.92 13.41
N ALA A 343 8.86 -9.67 14.00
CA ALA A 343 9.03 -8.68 15.06
C ALA A 343 8.58 -7.27 14.60
N ARG A 344 9.04 -6.82 13.42
CA ARG A 344 8.61 -5.53 12.85
C ARG A 344 7.13 -5.50 12.46
N ALA A 345 6.55 -6.64 12.07
CA ALA A 345 5.12 -6.73 11.80
C ALA A 345 4.32 -6.58 13.09
N TYR A 346 4.74 -7.25 14.15
CA TYR A 346 4.16 -7.17 15.49
C TYR A 346 4.22 -5.75 16.06
N ASP A 347 5.39 -5.08 15.99
CA ASP A 347 5.54 -3.69 16.45
C ASP A 347 4.63 -2.71 15.70
N ARG A 348 4.39 -2.97 14.40
CA ARG A 348 3.47 -2.16 13.60
C ARG A 348 2.01 -2.38 13.98
N THR A 349 1.62 -3.61 14.30
CA THR A 349 0.24 -3.91 14.70
C THR A 349 -0.04 -3.36 16.10
N THR A 350 0.83 -3.61 17.08
CA THR A 350 0.67 -3.11 18.45
C THR A 350 0.74 -1.58 18.48
N GLY A 351 1.69 -0.98 17.77
CA GLY A 351 1.78 0.47 17.64
C GLY A 351 0.58 1.10 16.91
N ALA A 352 -0.04 0.39 15.95
CA ALA A 352 -1.24 0.86 15.27
C ALA A 352 -2.50 0.75 16.16
N GLU A 353 -2.62 -0.32 16.93
CA GLU A 353 -3.71 -0.55 17.89
C GLU A 353 -3.67 0.47 19.02
N ALA A 354 -2.51 0.66 19.66
CA ALA A 354 -2.33 1.70 20.67
C ALA A 354 -2.69 3.10 20.13
N LYS A 355 -2.27 3.42 18.88
CA LYS A 355 -2.66 4.68 18.23
C LYS A 355 -4.16 4.77 17.94
N ARG A 356 -4.84 3.66 17.61
CA ARG A 356 -6.30 3.65 17.39
C ARG A 356 -7.05 3.85 18.70
N GLU A 357 -6.60 3.21 19.77
CA GLU A 357 -7.19 3.35 21.10
C GLU A 357 -7.04 4.79 21.61
N VAL A 358 -5.84 5.37 21.55
CA VAL A 358 -5.59 6.77 21.91
C VAL A 358 -6.48 7.70 21.08
N LYS A 359 -6.59 7.48 19.76
CA LYS A 359 -7.50 8.27 18.91
C LYS A 359 -8.97 8.11 19.28
N GLY A 360 -9.41 6.91 19.64
CA GLY A 360 -10.76 6.63 20.11
C GLY A 360 -11.07 7.42 21.38
N ARG A 361 -10.20 7.31 22.38
CA ARG A 361 -10.28 8.09 23.64
C ARG A 361 -10.28 9.59 23.36
N VAL A 362 -9.43 10.07 22.45
CA VAL A 362 -9.37 11.49 22.05
C VAL A 362 -10.67 11.95 21.40
N HIS A 363 -11.25 11.17 20.50
CA HIS A 363 -12.51 11.53 19.84
C HIS A 363 -13.69 11.55 20.82
N GLN A 364 -13.75 10.59 21.73
CA GLN A 364 -14.76 10.55 22.78
C GLN A 364 -14.60 11.74 23.74
N GLY A 365 -13.39 11.97 24.25
CA GLY A 365 -13.09 13.12 25.11
C GLY A 365 -13.39 14.46 24.44
N LEU A 366 -13.00 14.63 23.18
CA LEU A 366 -13.31 15.83 22.40
C LEU A 366 -14.83 16.00 22.19
N ALA A 367 -15.58 14.93 21.96
CA ALA A 367 -17.03 15.02 21.82
C ALA A 367 -17.70 15.53 23.11
N THR A 368 -17.28 15.00 24.26
CA THR A 368 -17.74 15.46 25.58
C THR A 368 -17.38 16.93 25.82
N LEU A 369 -16.12 17.32 25.54
CA LEU A 369 -15.69 18.71 25.67
C LEU A 369 -16.50 19.66 24.78
N LEU A 370 -16.76 19.28 23.52
CA LEU A 370 -17.49 20.12 22.58
C LEU A 370 -19.00 20.17 22.86
N ALA A 371 -19.54 19.23 23.63
CA ALA A 371 -20.91 19.31 24.17
C ALA A 371 -21.00 20.38 25.29
N GLN A 372 -19.93 20.55 26.07
CA GLN A 372 -19.86 21.53 27.17
C GLN A 372 -19.37 22.91 26.69
N HIS A 373 -18.52 22.95 25.66
CA HIS A 373 -17.86 24.17 25.17
C HIS A 373 -18.05 24.31 23.65
N THR A 374 -19.07 25.07 23.26
CA THR A 374 -19.33 25.32 21.84
C THR A 374 -18.23 26.17 21.20
N ILE A 375 -17.62 25.66 20.13
CA ILE A 375 -16.60 26.38 19.35
C ILE A 375 -17.17 27.72 18.85
N PRO A 376 -16.60 28.87 19.23
CA PRO A 376 -17.04 30.18 18.73
C PRO A 376 -16.75 30.32 17.22
N LYS A 377 -17.52 31.17 16.54
CA LYS A 377 -17.19 31.56 15.15
C LYS A 377 -15.87 32.33 15.11
N ALA A 378 -15.12 32.26 14.01
CA ALA A 378 -13.88 33.04 13.88
C ALA A 378 -14.12 34.55 14.03
N THR A 379 -15.30 35.04 13.64
CA THR A 379 -15.73 36.44 13.76
C THR A 379 -16.24 36.84 15.16
N ALA A 380 -16.22 35.93 16.14
CA ALA A 380 -16.63 36.26 17.50
C ALA A 380 -15.68 37.28 18.14
N ARG A 381 -16.22 38.13 19.03
CA ARG A 381 -15.43 39.09 19.82
C ARG A 381 -14.26 38.40 20.51
N PHE A 382 -13.13 39.09 20.58
CA PHE A 382 -11.87 38.58 21.13
C PHE A 382 -12.03 37.98 22.53
N GLU A 383 -12.72 38.67 23.43
CA GLU A 383 -13.03 38.20 24.79
C GLU A 383 -13.69 36.83 24.80
N ARG A 384 -14.73 36.62 23.95
CA ARG A 384 -15.44 35.34 23.87
C ARG A 384 -14.54 34.21 23.36
N ARG A 385 -13.60 34.51 22.45
CA ARG A 385 -12.61 33.53 21.98
C ARG A 385 -11.62 33.21 23.09
N ASN A 386 -11.10 34.20 23.81
CA ASN A 386 -10.18 33.97 24.93
C ASN A 386 -10.82 33.20 26.08
N THR A 387 -12.06 33.52 26.46
CA THR A 387 -12.78 32.76 27.50
C THR A 387 -12.98 31.30 27.09
N TRP A 388 -13.33 31.05 25.83
CA TRP A 388 -13.46 29.70 25.30
C TRP A 388 -12.10 28.97 25.28
N THR A 389 -11.04 29.62 24.80
CA THR A 389 -9.68 29.08 24.78
C THR A 389 -9.24 28.70 26.19
N ALA A 390 -9.38 29.60 27.18
CA ALA A 390 -8.98 29.34 28.56
C ALA A 390 -9.78 28.17 29.18
N ALA A 391 -11.09 28.11 28.96
CA ALA A 391 -11.93 27.00 29.43
C ALA A 391 -11.53 25.67 28.79
N MET A 392 -11.28 25.66 27.48
CA MET A 392 -10.80 24.48 26.78
C MET A 392 -9.40 24.06 27.24
N THR A 393 -8.45 24.99 27.39
CA THR A 393 -7.11 24.69 27.91
C THR A 393 -7.18 24.07 29.30
N SER A 394 -8.01 24.62 30.19
CA SER A 394 -8.21 24.06 31.54
C SER A 394 -8.86 22.68 31.52
N ALA A 395 -9.77 22.43 30.58
CA ALA A 395 -10.41 21.12 30.48
C ALA A 395 -9.42 20.07 29.88
N VAL A 396 -8.57 20.50 28.95
CA VAL A 396 -7.57 19.64 28.30
C VAL A 396 -6.36 19.36 29.16
N SER A 397 -5.98 20.26 30.07
CA SER A 397 -4.86 20.03 30.99
C SER A 397 -5.08 18.82 31.91
N SER A 398 -6.34 18.46 32.17
CA SER A 398 -6.73 17.25 32.91
C SER A 398 -6.60 15.95 32.10
N MET A 399 -6.36 16.03 30.78
CA MET A 399 -6.18 14.85 29.93
C MET A 399 -4.72 14.36 29.94
N PRO A 400 -4.48 13.05 29.77
CA PRO A 400 -3.14 12.47 29.63
C PRO A 400 -2.30 13.16 28.55
N ASP A 401 -1.01 13.39 28.83
CA ASP A 401 -0.09 14.08 27.92
C ASP A 401 0.00 13.42 26.54
N GLU A 402 -0.04 12.09 26.50
CA GLU A 402 -0.03 11.27 25.28
C GLU A 402 -1.21 11.55 24.32
N MET A 403 -2.33 12.09 24.84
CA MET A 403 -3.53 12.41 24.07
C MET A 403 -3.47 13.82 23.45
N ARG A 404 -2.69 14.74 24.02
CA ARG A 404 -2.68 16.17 23.67
C ARG A 404 -2.33 16.44 22.19
N PRO A 405 -1.32 15.80 21.56
CA PRO A 405 -1.02 16.02 20.14
C PRO A 405 -2.14 15.54 19.20
N TYR A 406 -2.82 14.45 19.57
CA TYR A 406 -3.95 13.91 18.80
C TYR A 406 -5.20 14.76 18.96
N LEU A 407 -5.40 15.31 20.17
CA LEU A 407 -6.49 16.23 20.47
C LEU A 407 -6.33 17.55 19.71
N ALA A 408 -5.13 18.14 19.70
CA ALA A 408 -4.82 19.33 18.90
C ALA A 408 -5.23 19.14 17.44
N LYS A 409 -4.85 18.00 16.85
CA LYS A 409 -5.22 17.62 15.48
C LYS A 409 -6.73 17.48 15.30
N ALA A 410 -7.42 16.78 16.20
CA ALA A 410 -8.86 16.55 16.10
C ALA A 410 -9.66 17.84 16.28
N LEU A 411 -9.26 18.70 17.21
CA LEU A 411 -9.87 20.00 17.47
C LEU A 411 -9.70 20.95 16.28
N ALA A 412 -8.48 21.08 15.75
CA ALA A 412 -8.22 21.87 14.54
C ALA A 412 -9.07 21.39 13.35
N SER A 413 -9.24 20.07 13.18
CA SER A 413 -10.10 19.51 12.13
C SER A 413 -11.57 19.89 12.32
N LYS A 414 -12.09 19.87 13.55
CA LYS A 414 -13.47 20.28 13.86
C LYS A 414 -13.69 21.79 13.66
N MET A 415 -12.71 22.62 14.03
CA MET A 415 -12.75 24.07 13.80
C MET A 415 -12.84 24.40 12.30
N ARG A 416 -12.09 23.67 11.45
CA ARG A 416 -12.18 23.79 9.98
C ARG A 416 -13.52 23.30 9.43
N ALA A 417 -13.97 22.12 9.86
CA ALA A 417 -15.16 21.47 9.30
C ALA A 417 -16.47 22.25 9.52
N ARG A 418 -16.59 23.01 10.62
CA ARG A 418 -17.84 23.74 10.95
C ARG A 418 -18.10 25.00 10.08
N ARG A 419 -17.42 25.20 8.94
CA ARG A 419 -17.52 26.42 8.10
C ARG A 419 -17.35 27.72 8.90
N LEU A 420 -16.60 27.68 10.01
CA LEU A 420 -16.48 28.79 10.95
C LEU A 420 -15.52 29.90 10.49
N ARG A 421 -15.06 29.86 9.22
CA ARG A 421 -14.10 30.80 8.60
C ARG A 421 -12.75 30.92 9.34
N TYR A 422 -12.33 29.90 10.09
CA TYR A 422 -10.94 29.84 10.54
C TYR A 422 -10.04 29.56 9.35
N SER A 423 -8.96 30.33 9.19
CA SER A 423 -7.88 29.90 8.31
C SER A 423 -7.31 28.56 8.84
N PRO A 424 -6.80 27.68 7.96
CA PRO A 424 -6.18 26.42 8.36
C PRO A 424 -5.12 26.59 9.45
N MET A 425 -4.33 27.66 9.40
CA MET A 425 -3.28 27.97 10.38
C MET A 425 -3.85 28.49 11.69
N ASP A 426 -4.84 29.38 11.68
CA ASP A 426 -5.48 29.87 12.92
C ASP A 426 -6.11 28.72 13.71
N ALA A 427 -6.73 27.76 13.01
CA ALA A 427 -7.29 26.57 13.63
C ALA A 427 -6.22 25.67 14.27
N VAL A 428 -5.04 25.57 13.66
CA VAL A 428 -3.92 24.76 14.16
C VAL A 428 -3.26 25.43 15.35
N THR A 429 -3.00 26.73 15.27
CA THR A 429 -2.39 27.50 16.36
C THR A 429 -3.30 27.55 17.58
N ALA A 430 -4.59 27.84 17.40
CA ALA A 430 -5.55 27.85 18.51
C ALA A 430 -5.69 26.45 19.13
N ALA A 431 -5.73 25.38 18.32
CA ALA A 431 -5.79 24.03 18.86
C ALA A 431 -4.51 23.60 19.57
N ALA A 432 -3.34 24.04 19.10
CA ALA A 432 -2.05 23.79 19.76
C ALA A 432 -1.95 24.50 21.11
N GLN A 433 -2.39 25.76 21.18
CA GLN A 433 -2.48 26.53 22.42
C GLN A 433 -3.42 25.87 23.43
N ILE A 434 -4.59 25.39 22.97
CA ILE A 434 -5.56 24.68 23.81
C ILE A 434 -5.00 23.36 24.32
N ALA A 435 -4.33 22.61 23.44
CA ALA A 435 -3.79 21.31 23.80
C ALA A 435 -2.49 21.36 24.60
N GLY A 436 -1.83 22.52 24.66
CA GLY A 436 -0.46 22.62 25.17
C GLY A 436 0.54 21.77 24.38
N ALA A 437 0.19 21.38 23.15
CA ALA A 437 0.97 20.47 22.31
C ALA A 437 0.69 20.75 20.84
N TRP A 438 1.74 20.77 20.03
CA TRP A 438 1.60 20.94 18.58
C TRP A 438 1.13 19.64 17.91
N PRO A 439 0.26 19.72 16.89
CA PRO A 439 -0.03 18.58 16.03
C PRO A 439 1.24 18.05 15.36
N SER A 440 1.21 16.79 14.94
CA SER A 440 2.31 16.19 14.15
C SER A 440 2.70 17.07 12.96
N ALA A 441 4.01 17.21 12.69
CA ALA A 441 4.54 18.03 11.61
C ALA A 441 3.84 17.88 10.23
N PRO A 442 3.43 16.68 9.76
CA PRO A 442 2.66 16.56 8.51
C PRO A 442 1.34 17.34 8.51
N TYR A 443 0.68 17.47 9.66
CA TYR A 443 -0.59 18.20 9.79
C TYR A 443 -0.40 19.72 9.82
N VAL A 444 0.70 20.18 10.43
CA VAL A 444 1.13 21.59 10.39
C VAL A 444 1.49 21.96 8.95
N LEU A 445 2.26 21.10 8.27
CA LEU A 445 2.60 21.25 6.86
C LEU A 445 1.35 21.32 5.97
N ASP A 446 0.38 20.42 6.14
CA ASP A 446 -0.86 20.46 5.35
C ASP A 446 -1.73 21.69 5.65
N ALA A 447 -1.66 22.26 6.86
CA ALA A 447 -2.34 23.51 7.17
C ALA A 447 -1.67 24.72 6.50
N LEU A 448 -0.34 24.75 6.54
CA LEU A 448 0.48 25.79 5.93
C LEU A 448 0.41 25.77 4.40
N LEU A 449 0.27 24.58 3.81
CA LEU A 449 0.09 24.40 2.37
C LEU A 449 -1.37 24.51 1.92
N GLY A 450 -2.33 24.27 2.81
CA GLY A 450 -3.74 24.50 2.54
C GLY A 450 -4.09 25.99 2.42
N THR A 451 -3.22 26.88 2.89
CA THR A 451 -3.32 28.34 2.67
C THR A 451 -2.55 28.82 1.44
N HIS A 452 -1.57 28.05 0.95
CA HIS A 452 -0.68 28.43 -0.14
C HIS A 452 -0.33 27.21 -1.00
N GLU A 453 -0.87 27.09 -2.22
CA GLU A 453 -0.46 26.05 -3.16
C GLU A 453 1.03 26.18 -3.47
N ILE A 454 1.77 25.06 -3.46
CA ILE A 454 3.19 25.05 -3.81
C ILE A 454 3.29 25.38 -5.31
N PRO A 455 3.93 26.49 -5.70
CA PRO A 455 4.13 26.82 -7.11
C PRO A 455 4.93 25.73 -7.81
N ALA A 456 4.58 25.46 -9.07
CA ALA A 456 5.32 24.54 -9.91
C ALA A 456 6.76 25.06 -10.16
N LEU A 457 7.68 24.17 -10.50
CA LEU A 457 9.09 24.53 -10.70
C LEU A 457 9.28 25.58 -11.81
N ASP A 458 8.41 25.55 -12.82
CA ASP A 458 8.36 26.44 -13.98
C ASP A 458 7.57 27.74 -13.74
N ALA A 459 6.99 27.92 -12.55
CA ALA A 459 6.35 29.19 -12.19
C ALA A 459 7.36 30.35 -12.17
N GLU A 460 6.86 31.57 -12.40
CA GLU A 460 7.68 32.78 -12.35
C GLU A 460 8.42 32.89 -11.00
N SER A 461 9.64 33.42 -11.02
CA SER A 461 10.45 33.55 -9.79
C SER A 461 9.75 34.42 -8.74
N SER A 462 9.01 35.44 -9.18
CA SER A 462 8.16 36.31 -8.34
C SER A 462 7.12 35.53 -7.55
N ASP A 463 6.42 34.59 -8.18
CA ASP A 463 5.38 33.78 -7.53
C ASP A 463 5.99 32.81 -6.50
N ARG A 464 7.16 32.24 -6.81
CA ARG A 464 7.89 31.37 -5.90
C ARG A 464 8.40 32.12 -4.67
N ASP A 465 8.97 33.30 -4.86
CA ASP A 465 9.42 34.13 -3.73
C ASP A 465 8.25 34.64 -2.88
N ALA A 466 7.15 35.08 -3.50
CA ALA A 466 5.94 35.49 -2.78
C ALA A 466 5.33 34.33 -1.95
N TRP A 467 5.32 33.12 -2.50
CA TRP A 467 4.92 31.92 -1.78
C TRP A 467 5.86 31.62 -0.59
N VAL A 468 7.17 31.68 -0.80
CA VAL A 468 8.17 31.46 0.26
C VAL A 468 7.99 32.47 1.38
N ASP A 469 7.79 33.75 1.08
CA ASP A 469 7.67 34.80 2.09
C ASP A 469 6.35 34.67 2.88
N ALA A 470 5.25 34.30 2.22
CA ALA A 470 3.97 34.02 2.88
C ALA A 470 4.04 32.76 3.77
N ALA A 471 4.66 31.70 3.28
CA ALA A 471 4.90 30.47 4.02
C ALA A 471 5.85 30.69 5.21
N SER A 472 6.90 31.49 5.03
CA SER A 472 7.86 31.87 6.08
C SER A 472 7.20 32.68 7.19
N THR A 473 6.36 33.64 6.81
CA THR A 473 5.56 34.43 7.76
C THR A 473 4.69 33.51 8.62
N SER A 474 4.01 32.54 8.00
CA SER A 474 3.17 31.56 8.69
C SER A 474 3.98 30.61 9.60
N ALA A 475 5.18 30.21 9.18
CA ALA A 475 6.07 29.31 9.92
C ALA A 475 6.80 30.00 11.09
N SER A 476 6.96 31.33 11.06
CA SER A 476 7.63 32.11 12.11
C SER A 476 6.93 32.01 13.47
N ALA A 477 5.63 31.71 13.48
CA ALA A 477 4.83 31.48 14.68
C ALA A 477 5.03 30.09 15.31
N LEU A 478 5.82 29.21 14.68
CA LEU A 478 6.06 27.84 15.17
C LEU A 478 7.29 27.78 16.10
N PRO A 479 7.28 26.93 17.15
CA PRO A 479 8.47 26.63 17.92
C PRO A 479 9.59 26.05 17.05
N GLU A 480 10.84 26.26 17.43
CA GLU A 480 12.03 25.83 16.70
C GLU A 480 12.03 24.35 16.33
N GLU A 481 11.70 23.45 17.28
CA GLU A 481 11.60 22.01 17.03
C GLU A 481 10.59 21.66 15.92
N MET A 482 9.47 22.39 15.85
CA MET A 482 8.46 22.22 14.80
C MET A 482 8.90 22.83 13.47
N ARG A 483 9.71 23.89 13.48
CA ARG A 483 10.31 24.46 12.28
C ARG A 483 11.29 23.47 11.63
N HIS A 484 12.07 22.72 12.41
CA HIS A 484 12.91 21.64 11.89
C HIS A 484 12.08 20.50 11.29
N ALA A 485 11.05 20.05 12.00
CA ALA A 485 10.17 18.99 11.51
C ALA A 485 9.37 19.42 10.26
N LEU A 486 8.96 20.69 10.19
CA LEU A 486 8.35 21.33 9.03
C LEU A 486 9.32 21.35 7.85
N ALA A 487 10.55 21.81 8.04
CA ALA A 487 11.56 21.87 6.99
C ALA A 487 11.81 20.48 6.37
N LYS A 488 11.96 19.46 7.20
CA LYS A 488 12.14 18.07 6.75
C LYS A 488 10.93 17.57 5.95
N GLY A 489 9.71 17.84 6.43
CA GLY A 489 8.47 17.47 5.74
C GLY A 489 8.27 18.21 4.42
N LEU A 490 8.57 19.51 4.40
CA LEU A 490 8.43 20.39 3.24
C LEU A 490 9.44 20.04 2.15
N SER A 491 10.70 19.77 2.52
CA SER A 491 11.74 19.32 1.58
C SER A 491 11.29 18.08 0.81
N SER A 492 10.84 17.04 1.52
CA SER A 492 10.31 15.82 0.87
C SER A 492 9.08 16.05 -0.02
N LYS A 493 8.30 17.11 0.25
CA LYS A 493 7.13 17.46 -0.57
C LYS A 493 7.53 18.27 -1.80
N LEU A 494 8.50 19.19 -1.68
CA LEU A 494 9.08 19.94 -2.80
C LEU A 494 9.79 19.01 -3.79
N GLU A 495 10.53 18.01 -3.32
CA GLU A 495 11.13 16.97 -4.18
C GLU A 495 10.10 16.24 -5.02
N LYS A 496 8.92 15.94 -4.44
CA LYS A 496 7.81 15.29 -5.17
C LYS A 496 7.17 16.18 -6.23
N VAL A 497 7.32 17.49 -6.10
CA VAL A 497 6.83 18.50 -7.07
C VAL A 497 7.92 18.85 -8.10
N GLY A 498 9.09 18.20 -8.04
CA GLY A 498 10.14 18.30 -9.05
C GLY A 498 11.32 19.20 -8.68
N TYR A 499 11.37 19.76 -7.46
CA TYR A 499 12.55 20.48 -7.00
C TYR A 499 13.71 19.51 -6.77
N GLU A 500 14.92 19.88 -7.21
CA GLU A 500 16.13 19.11 -6.89
C GLU A 500 16.38 19.11 -5.37
N GLY A 501 16.85 18.00 -4.79
CA GLY A 501 16.90 17.82 -3.33
C GLY A 501 17.64 18.91 -2.56
N HIS A 502 18.71 19.48 -3.13
CA HIS A 502 19.44 20.58 -2.50
C HIS A 502 18.67 21.92 -2.58
N VAL A 503 17.92 22.15 -3.66
CA VAL A 503 17.04 23.32 -3.82
C VAL A 503 15.82 23.18 -2.90
N ALA A 504 15.22 21.99 -2.85
CA ALA A 504 14.12 21.66 -1.95
C ALA A 504 14.50 21.88 -0.48
N ALA A 505 15.69 21.41 -0.06
CA ALA A 505 16.20 21.63 1.28
C ALA A 505 16.42 23.11 1.60
N LYS A 506 16.99 23.88 0.66
CA LYS A 506 17.25 25.32 0.83
C LYS A 506 15.95 26.14 0.93
N VAL A 507 14.97 25.84 0.07
CA VAL A 507 13.64 26.46 0.11
C VAL A 507 12.92 26.09 1.40
N ALA A 508 12.97 24.83 1.82
CA ALA A 508 12.36 24.38 3.07
C ALA A 508 13.01 25.01 4.31
N ALA A 509 14.33 25.18 4.31
CA ALA A 509 15.06 25.89 5.37
C ALA A 509 14.66 27.37 5.45
N ARG A 510 14.57 28.05 4.30
CA ARG A 510 14.11 29.45 4.21
C ARG A 510 12.68 29.60 4.74
N VAL A 511 11.76 28.73 4.31
CA VAL A 511 10.37 28.70 4.81
C VAL A 511 10.30 28.45 6.31
N ALA A 512 11.17 27.61 6.86
CA ALA A 512 11.21 27.35 8.30
C ALA A 512 11.96 28.44 9.11
N GLY A 513 12.57 29.43 8.45
CA GLY A 513 13.45 30.40 9.13
C GLY A 513 14.64 29.74 9.83
N LEU A 514 15.22 28.70 9.19
CA LEU A 514 16.38 27.93 9.67
C LEU A 514 17.58 28.18 8.76
N ASP A 515 18.79 28.05 9.29
CA ASP A 515 20.00 28.00 8.47
C ASP A 515 19.99 26.71 7.61
N ALA A 516 20.43 26.80 6.36
CA ALA A 516 20.42 25.70 5.40
C ALA A 516 21.22 24.48 5.90
N LYS A 517 22.20 24.70 6.79
CA LYS A 517 22.97 23.62 7.45
C LYS A 517 22.13 22.76 8.40
N GLY A 518 21.04 23.30 8.96
CA GLY A 518 20.18 22.61 9.94
C GLY A 518 19.12 21.67 9.36
N VAL A 519 19.00 21.60 8.03
CA VAL A 519 17.99 20.77 7.33
C VAL A 519 18.60 19.54 6.65
N ALA A 520 19.92 19.55 6.41
CA ALA A 520 20.66 18.45 5.78
C ALA A 520 21.07 17.34 6.77
N ALA A 521 21.00 17.59 8.07
CA ALA A 521 21.15 16.60 9.15
C ALA A 521 19.79 15.97 9.50
#